data_AF-A0A177PW95-F1
#
_entry.id   AF-A0A177PW95-F1
#
_cell.length_a   1.000
_cell.length_b   1.000
_cell.length_c   1.000
_cell.angle_alpha   90.00
_cell.angle_beta   90.00
_cell.angle_gamma   90.00
#
_symmetry.space_group_name_H-M   'P 1'
#
loop_
_entity.id
_entity.type
_entity.pdbx_description
1 polymer ?
#
loop_
_entity_poly.entity_id
_entity_poly.type
_entity_poly.pdbx_seq_one_letter_code
_entity_poly.pdbx_strand_id
1 'polypeptide(L)'
;MVMSGWERPRAIGELPPKSASGAAEPSEPTFPGGMRELEFVSHYQASVLRKPQVVADAALRTLVYANAMDRAILAGVVAEQLVEACRRLTAVWAALSDRRYSIARSLMRPLPGANEWRNLAQQAATFAPEQMVRELSLGEDALESAKKLRSQDDLSAFTELIAAHEAGSGMLLVPGLELGRVPEEAWLAGVNAGGVTVAASVGIGETDAAALADVTADLSSIARGFLGAYLGNRRSAGRRE
;
A
#
# COMPACT_ATOMS: atom_id res chain seq x y z
N MET A 1 -60.33 -34.49 59.03
CA MET A 1 -59.16 -33.60 58.93
C MET A 1 -57.93 -34.49 58.80
N VAL A 2 -57.38 -34.56 57.57
CA VAL A 2 -55.98 -34.82 57.14
C VAL A 2 -55.19 -35.95 57.83
N MET A 3 -54.44 -36.87 57.19
CA MET A 3 -54.26 -37.46 55.85
C MET A 3 -53.26 -38.60 56.07
N SER A 4 -53.41 -39.70 55.34
CA SER A 4 -52.42 -40.77 55.19
C SER A 4 -51.23 -40.33 54.34
N GLY A 5 -50.07 -41.00 54.48
CA GLY A 5 -49.01 -40.91 53.47
C GLY A 5 -47.61 -41.22 53.98
N TRP A 6 -47.17 -42.46 53.80
CA TRP A 6 -45.79 -42.91 53.92
C TRP A 6 -45.20 -42.91 52.50
N GLU A 7 -44.22 -42.05 52.19
CA GLU A 7 -43.41 -42.18 50.97
C GLU A 7 -41.94 -41.78 51.22
N ARG A 8 -41.05 -42.60 50.63
CA ARG A 8 -39.59 -42.46 50.58
C ARG A 8 -39.19 -41.27 49.69
N PRO A 9 -38.03 -40.64 49.91
CA PRO A 9 -37.52 -39.66 48.96
C PRO A 9 -37.17 -40.33 47.61
N ARG A 10 -37.86 -39.88 46.55
CA ARG A 10 -37.57 -40.20 45.15
C ARG A 10 -36.28 -39.51 44.72
N ALA A 11 -35.41 -40.26 44.05
CA ALA A 11 -34.34 -39.70 43.24
C ALA A 11 -34.95 -38.92 42.06
N ILE A 12 -34.69 -37.61 42.04
CA ILE A 12 -34.93 -36.67 40.95
C ILE A 12 -33.52 -36.19 40.58
N GLY A 13 -33.03 -36.15 39.35
CA GLY A 13 -33.59 -36.38 38.03
C GLY A 13 -32.44 -36.11 37.04
N GLU A 14 -32.49 -36.80 35.91
CA GLU A 14 -32.04 -36.38 34.57
C GLU A 14 -30.77 -35.50 34.47
N LEU A 15 -29.67 -36.15 34.08
CA LEU A 15 -28.54 -35.48 33.44
C LEU A 15 -29.03 -34.72 32.20
N PRO A 16 -28.70 -33.42 32.03
CA PRO A 16 -29.02 -32.73 30.79
C PRO A 16 -28.25 -33.35 29.62
N PRO A 17 -28.82 -33.34 28.40
CA PRO A 17 -28.15 -33.85 27.22
C PRO A 17 -26.83 -33.10 27.02
N LYS A 18 -25.76 -33.84 26.69
CA LYS A 18 -24.50 -33.27 26.19
C LYS A 18 -24.86 -32.24 25.13
N SER A 19 -24.69 -30.97 25.45
CA SER A 19 -24.65 -29.91 24.46
C SER A 19 -23.62 -30.35 23.43
N ALA A 20 -24.09 -30.63 22.22
CA ALA A 20 -23.23 -30.80 21.08
C ALA A 20 -22.31 -29.57 21.07
N SER A 21 -21.03 -29.81 21.34
CA SER A 21 -19.98 -28.86 21.04
C SER A 21 -20.08 -28.64 19.54
N GLY A 22 -20.86 -27.62 19.16
CA GLY A 22 -20.75 -27.01 17.86
C GLY A 22 -19.30 -26.55 17.79
N ALA A 23 -18.48 -27.31 17.08
CA ALA A 23 -17.22 -26.80 16.60
C ALA A 23 -17.59 -25.52 15.85
N ALA A 24 -17.33 -24.38 16.47
CA ALA A 24 -17.41 -23.11 15.77
C ALA A 24 -16.50 -23.28 14.56
N GLU A 25 -17.09 -23.29 13.36
CA GLU A 25 -16.30 -23.16 12.15
C GLU A 25 -15.34 -22.00 12.37
N PRO A 26 -14.04 -22.16 12.05
CA PRO A 26 -13.08 -21.09 12.26
C PRO A 26 -13.60 -19.85 11.54
N SER A 27 -14.03 -18.85 12.32
CA SER A 27 -14.55 -17.60 11.78
C SER A 27 -13.50 -17.03 10.85
N GLU A 28 -13.86 -16.82 9.58
CA GLU A 28 -12.94 -16.26 8.60
C GLU A 28 -12.25 -15.00 9.18
N PRO A 29 -10.93 -14.84 8.98
CA PRO A 29 -10.23 -13.68 9.50
C PRO A 29 -10.87 -12.40 8.94
N THR A 30 -11.32 -11.54 9.84
CA THR A 30 -11.91 -10.24 9.51
C THR A 30 -10.83 -9.16 9.49
N PHE A 31 -10.97 -8.23 8.55
CA PHE A 31 -10.08 -7.10 8.35
C PHE A 31 -10.69 -5.82 8.95
N PRO A 32 -9.95 -4.70 9.06
CA PRO A 32 -10.47 -3.47 9.66
C PRO A 32 -11.87 -3.10 9.16
N GLY A 33 -12.76 -2.76 10.10
CA GLY A 33 -14.18 -2.52 9.81
C GLY A 33 -15.03 -3.77 9.62
N GLY A 34 -14.54 -4.96 10.00
CA GLY A 34 -15.27 -6.23 9.86
C GLY A 34 -15.33 -6.76 8.43
N MET A 35 -14.49 -6.23 7.54
CA MET A 35 -14.49 -6.58 6.12
C MET A 35 -13.95 -8.00 5.88
N ARG A 36 -14.46 -8.65 4.83
CA ARG A 36 -13.82 -9.85 4.27
C ARG A 36 -12.57 -9.49 3.46
N GLU A 37 -11.72 -10.47 3.18
CA GLU A 37 -10.46 -10.24 2.45
C GLU A 37 -10.66 -9.49 1.13
N LEU A 38 -11.55 -9.99 0.25
CA LEU A 38 -11.74 -9.40 -1.08
C LEU A 38 -12.35 -7.99 -1.02
N GLU A 39 -13.16 -7.70 0.00
CA GLU A 39 -13.71 -6.37 0.26
C GLU A 39 -12.59 -5.41 0.66
N PHE A 40 -11.76 -5.82 1.63
CA PHE A 40 -10.59 -5.05 2.04
C PHE A 40 -9.66 -4.76 0.86
N VAL A 41 -9.32 -5.77 0.07
CA VAL A 41 -8.44 -5.61 -1.11
C VAL A 41 -9.08 -4.68 -2.14
N SER A 42 -10.39 -4.76 -2.35
CA SER A 42 -11.12 -3.86 -3.25
C SER A 42 -11.08 -2.41 -2.76
N HIS A 43 -11.25 -2.17 -1.46
CA HIS A 43 -11.13 -0.82 -0.87
C HIS A 43 -9.69 -0.30 -0.90
N TYR A 44 -8.71 -1.17 -0.65
CA TYR A 44 -7.30 -0.83 -0.76
C TYR A 44 -6.96 -0.36 -2.18
N GLN A 45 -7.43 -1.11 -3.19
CA GLN A 45 -7.23 -0.79 -4.60
C GLN A 45 -7.91 0.54 -4.99
N ALA A 46 -9.14 0.77 -4.53
CA ALA A 46 -9.93 1.92 -4.94
C ALA A 46 -9.47 3.23 -4.25
N SER A 47 -9.06 3.14 -2.98
CA SER A 47 -8.80 4.32 -2.15
C SER A 47 -7.32 4.48 -1.82
N VAL A 48 -6.69 3.47 -1.21
CA VAL A 48 -5.32 3.59 -0.67
C VAL A 48 -4.31 3.79 -1.80
N LEU A 49 -4.42 3.01 -2.88
CA LEU A 49 -3.50 3.13 -4.02
C LEU A 49 -3.73 4.38 -4.87
N ARG A 50 -4.92 5.00 -4.78
CA ARG A 50 -5.26 6.23 -5.50
C ARG A 50 -4.83 7.49 -4.77
N LYS A 51 -4.69 7.43 -3.44
CA LYS A 51 -4.37 8.58 -2.59
C LYS A 51 -3.12 9.35 -3.06
N PRO A 52 -1.96 8.71 -3.34
CA PRO A 52 -0.75 9.44 -3.71
C PRO A 52 -0.95 10.34 -4.93
N GLN A 53 -1.54 9.80 -5.99
CA GLN A 53 -1.91 10.55 -7.18
C GLN A 53 -2.82 11.75 -6.86
N VAL A 54 -3.91 11.53 -6.12
CA VAL A 54 -4.89 12.60 -5.84
C VAL A 54 -4.26 13.74 -5.04
N VAL A 55 -3.39 13.43 -4.09
CA VAL A 55 -2.68 14.42 -3.28
C VAL A 55 -1.63 15.14 -4.11
N ALA A 56 -0.86 14.44 -4.94
CA ALA A 56 0.11 15.04 -5.86
C ALA A 56 -0.57 16.01 -6.86
N ASP A 57 -1.68 15.60 -7.47
CA ASP A 57 -2.47 16.44 -8.39
C ASP A 57 -3.04 17.68 -7.70
N ALA A 58 -3.44 17.57 -6.42
CA ALA A 58 -3.89 18.71 -5.64
C ALA A 58 -2.74 19.66 -5.32
N ALA A 59 -1.58 19.14 -4.89
CA ALA A 59 -0.40 19.94 -4.59
C ALA A 59 0.11 20.67 -5.85
N LEU A 60 0.18 19.98 -6.99
CA LEU A 60 0.61 20.56 -8.27
C LEU A 60 -0.31 21.70 -8.73
N ARG A 61 -1.63 21.54 -8.60
CA ARG A 61 -2.59 22.60 -8.93
C ARG A 61 -2.41 23.84 -8.06
N THR A 62 -2.08 23.67 -6.79
CA THR A 62 -1.81 24.79 -5.87
C THR A 62 -0.44 25.44 -6.16
N LEU A 63 0.55 24.65 -6.59
CA LEU A 63 1.92 25.11 -6.83
C LEU A 63 2.00 26.25 -7.86
N VAL A 64 1.13 26.22 -8.88
CA VAL A 64 1.06 27.25 -9.95
C VAL A 64 0.81 28.66 -9.39
N TYR A 65 0.10 28.79 -8.27
CA TYR A 65 -0.26 30.08 -7.67
C TYR A 65 0.52 30.38 -6.38
N ALA A 66 1.41 29.49 -5.98
CA ALA A 66 2.13 29.56 -4.72
C ALA A 66 3.30 30.55 -4.78
N ASN A 67 3.57 31.22 -3.65
CA ASN A 67 4.81 31.98 -3.48
C ASN A 67 6.01 31.02 -3.36
N ALA A 68 7.23 31.56 -3.40
CA ALA A 68 8.45 30.75 -3.39
C ALA A 68 8.56 29.76 -2.20
N MET A 69 8.14 30.17 -1.00
CA MET A 69 8.17 29.32 0.19
C MET A 69 7.17 28.17 0.08
N ASP A 70 5.94 28.50 -0.31
CA ASP A 70 4.87 27.51 -0.47
C ASP A 70 5.19 26.52 -1.60
N ARG A 71 5.90 26.94 -2.66
CA ARG A 71 6.36 26.06 -3.74
C ARG A 71 7.30 24.97 -3.23
N ALA A 72 8.25 25.31 -2.35
CA ALA A 72 9.16 24.32 -1.77
C ALA A 72 8.40 23.28 -0.92
N ILE A 73 7.42 23.74 -0.12
CA ILE A 73 6.57 22.86 0.69
C ILE A 73 5.74 21.94 -0.22
N LEU A 74 5.10 22.50 -1.26
CA LEU A 74 4.27 21.73 -2.19
C LEU A 74 5.09 20.72 -3.01
N ALA A 75 6.29 21.09 -3.45
CA ALA A 75 7.22 20.16 -4.10
C ALA A 75 7.61 19.02 -3.14
N GLY A 76 7.87 19.33 -1.87
CA GLY A 76 8.07 18.32 -0.81
C GLY A 76 6.89 17.37 -0.67
N VAL A 77 5.65 17.89 -0.65
CA VAL A 77 4.43 17.05 -0.59
C VAL A 77 4.34 16.13 -1.81
N VAL A 78 4.61 16.64 -3.02
CA VAL A 78 4.61 15.81 -4.24
C VAL A 78 5.66 14.70 -4.13
N ALA A 79 6.86 15.01 -3.67
CA ALA A 79 7.92 14.03 -3.47
C ALA A 79 7.55 12.96 -2.42
N GLU A 80 6.89 13.34 -1.32
CA GLU A 80 6.37 12.38 -0.34
C GLU A 80 5.31 11.45 -0.94
N GLN A 81 4.44 11.97 -1.81
CA GLN A 81 3.45 11.14 -2.50
C GLN A 81 4.11 10.18 -3.49
N LEU A 82 5.17 10.60 -4.18
CA LEU A 82 5.97 9.70 -5.02
C LEU A 82 6.53 8.55 -4.18
N VAL A 83 7.15 8.85 -3.03
CA VAL A 83 7.67 7.81 -2.12
C VAL A 83 6.57 6.85 -1.69
N GLU A 84 5.40 7.38 -1.30
CA GLU A 84 4.28 6.51 -0.93
C GLU A 84 3.82 5.63 -2.10
N ALA A 85 3.74 6.17 -3.32
CA ALA A 85 3.39 5.39 -4.51
C ALA A 85 4.40 4.26 -4.77
N CYS A 86 5.70 4.53 -4.69
CA CYS A 86 6.77 3.54 -4.81
C CYS A 86 6.61 2.41 -3.78
N ARG A 87 6.45 2.78 -2.51
CA ARG A 87 6.33 1.81 -1.40
C ARG A 87 5.05 0.98 -1.51
N ARG A 88 3.94 1.59 -1.93
CA ARG A 88 2.65 0.91 -2.14
C ARG A 88 2.70 -0.05 -3.33
N LEU A 89 3.32 0.34 -4.44
CA LEU A 89 3.56 -0.57 -5.57
C LEU A 89 4.40 -1.77 -5.13
N THR A 90 5.47 -1.53 -4.37
CA THR A 90 6.32 -2.59 -3.81
C THR A 90 5.52 -3.53 -2.90
N ALA A 91 4.64 -2.99 -2.07
CA ALA A 91 3.78 -3.79 -1.19
C ALA A 91 2.83 -4.68 -2.00
N VAL A 92 2.24 -4.14 -3.07
CA VAL A 92 1.37 -4.90 -3.99
C VAL A 92 2.15 -5.99 -4.70
N TRP A 93 3.32 -5.67 -5.24
CA TRP A 93 4.19 -6.64 -5.89
C TRP A 93 4.55 -7.79 -4.95
N ALA A 94 5.08 -7.47 -3.76
CA ALA A 94 5.48 -8.46 -2.77
C ALA A 94 4.31 -9.33 -2.30
N ALA A 95 3.13 -8.73 -2.10
CA ALA A 95 1.93 -9.48 -1.72
C ALA A 95 1.48 -10.46 -2.83
N LEU A 96 1.61 -10.07 -4.10
CA LEU A 96 1.19 -10.88 -5.23
C LEU A 96 2.21 -11.96 -5.61
N SER A 97 3.50 -11.66 -5.51
CA SER A 97 4.61 -12.59 -5.79
C SER A 97 4.79 -13.65 -4.69
N ASP A 98 4.47 -13.31 -3.43
CA ASP A 98 4.58 -14.23 -2.30
C ASP A 98 3.23 -14.45 -1.60
N ARG A 99 2.55 -15.54 -1.98
CA ARG A 99 1.22 -15.91 -1.47
C ARG A 99 1.26 -16.81 -0.24
N ARG A 100 2.37 -16.82 0.53
CA ARG A 100 2.43 -17.51 1.83
C ARG A 100 1.39 -17.01 2.82
N TYR A 101 0.94 -15.77 2.66
CA TYR A 101 -0.15 -15.16 3.42
C TYR A 101 -1.21 -14.61 2.47
N SER A 102 -2.43 -14.40 2.97
CA SER A 102 -3.48 -13.73 2.22
C SER A 102 -3.05 -12.32 1.78
N ILE A 103 -3.55 -11.85 0.64
CA ILE A 103 -3.13 -10.57 0.05
C ILE A 103 -3.43 -9.43 1.02
N ALA A 104 -4.61 -9.44 1.64
CA ALA A 104 -4.98 -8.44 2.63
C ALA A 104 -4.03 -8.44 3.84
N ARG A 105 -3.60 -9.60 4.33
CA ARG A 105 -2.65 -9.69 5.46
C ARG A 105 -1.28 -9.14 5.08
N SER A 106 -0.82 -9.41 3.87
CA SER A 106 0.45 -8.86 3.37
C SER A 106 0.39 -7.34 3.21
N LEU A 107 -0.72 -6.79 2.70
CA LEU A 107 -0.92 -5.34 2.50
C LEU A 107 -1.10 -4.54 3.80
N MET A 108 -1.41 -5.19 4.92
CA MET A 108 -1.49 -4.57 6.26
C MET A 108 -0.12 -4.48 6.97
N ARG A 109 0.93 -5.09 6.42
CA ARG A 109 2.28 -4.97 6.99
C ARG A 109 2.81 -3.54 6.83
N PRO A 110 3.84 -3.15 7.61
CA PRO A 110 4.57 -1.93 7.35
C PRO A 110 4.98 -1.84 5.88
N LEU A 111 4.91 -0.63 5.32
CA LEU A 111 5.26 -0.43 3.92
C LEU A 111 6.73 -0.80 3.67
N PRO A 112 7.03 -1.49 2.55
CA PRO A 112 8.41 -1.84 2.18
C PRO A 112 9.33 -0.63 2.13
N GLY A 113 10.61 -0.84 2.41
CA GLY A 113 11.65 0.19 2.46
C GLY A 113 12.42 0.31 1.16
N ALA A 114 13.57 1.00 1.23
CA ALA A 114 14.41 1.26 0.07
C ALA A 114 15.03 -0.03 -0.52
N ASN A 115 15.28 -1.05 0.31
CA ASN A 115 15.85 -2.32 -0.14
C ASN A 115 14.86 -3.13 -0.98
N GLU A 116 13.61 -3.23 -0.53
CA GLU A 116 12.56 -3.90 -1.29
C GLU A 116 12.24 -3.15 -2.59
N TRP A 117 12.24 -1.81 -2.55
CA TRP A 117 12.10 -0.99 -3.76
C TRP A 117 13.22 -1.30 -4.78
N ARG A 118 14.48 -1.33 -4.34
CA ARG A 118 15.61 -1.63 -5.23
C ARG A 118 15.46 -2.99 -5.90
N ASN A 119 15.00 -4.00 -5.15
CA ASN A 119 14.73 -5.32 -5.69
C ASN A 119 13.61 -5.30 -6.73
N LEU A 120 12.52 -4.59 -6.46
CA LEU A 120 11.43 -4.38 -7.42
C LEU A 120 11.95 -3.68 -8.69
N ALA A 121 12.70 -2.58 -8.55
CA ALA A 121 13.25 -1.82 -9.68
C ALA A 121 14.15 -2.70 -10.56
N GLN A 122 15.00 -3.54 -9.94
CA GLN A 122 15.83 -4.50 -10.67
C GLN A 122 14.97 -5.55 -11.40
N GLN A 123 13.93 -6.08 -10.75
CA GLN A 123 13.02 -7.04 -11.38
C GLN A 123 12.26 -6.40 -12.54
N ALA A 124 11.74 -5.18 -12.36
CA ALA A 124 11.10 -4.40 -13.40
C ALA A 124 12.05 -4.14 -14.58
N ALA A 125 13.34 -3.93 -14.32
CA ALA A 125 14.36 -3.73 -15.35
C ALA A 125 14.79 -5.02 -16.06
N THR A 126 14.55 -6.19 -15.48
CA THR A 126 15.06 -7.48 -15.99
C THR A 126 13.97 -8.31 -16.67
N PHE A 127 12.76 -8.33 -16.08
CA PHE A 127 11.69 -9.18 -16.56
C PHE A 127 11.00 -8.59 -17.80
N ALA A 128 10.66 -9.45 -18.76
CA ALA A 128 9.69 -9.10 -19.78
C ALA A 128 8.30 -8.91 -19.15
N PRO A 129 7.41 -8.06 -19.70
CA PRO A 129 6.07 -7.84 -19.15
C PRO A 129 5.28 -9.14 -18.90
N GLU A 130 5.36 -10.10 -19.83
CA GLU A 130 4.69 -11.40 -19.73
C GLU A 130 5.31 -12.28 -18.63
N GLN A 131 6.60 -12.13 -18.36
CA GLN A 131 7.25 -12.78 -17.22
C GLN A 131 6.76 -12.18 -15.91
N MET A 132 6.61 -10.87 -15.80
CA MET A 132 6.06 -10.23 -14.60
C MET A 132 4.63 -10.72 -14.31
N VAL A 133 3.76 -10.75 -15.32
CA VAL A 133 2.37 -11.24 -15.16
C VAL A 133 2.34 -12.69 -14.66
N ARG A 134 3.23 -13.55 -15.18
CA ARG A 134 3.38 -14.93 -14.71
C ARG A 134 3.88 -15.02 -13.28
N GLU A 135 4.91 -14.25 -12.93
CA GLU A 135 5.47 -14.21 -11.57
C GLU A 135 4.41 -13.81 -10.55
N LEU A 136 3.59 -12.80 -10.88
CA LEU A 136 2.50 -12.34 -10.02
C LEU A 136 1.26 -13.26 -10.06
N SER A 137 1.28 -14.29 -10.90
CA SER A 137 0.16 -15.22 -11.14
C SER A 137 -1.14 -14.46 -11.46
N LEU A 138 -1.05 -13.52 -12.40
CA LEU A 138 -2.14 -12.67 -12.89
C LEU A 138 -2.59 -13.09 -14.31
N GLY A 139 -3.76 -12.60 -14.73
CA GLY A 139 -4.27 -12.79 -16.09
C GLY A 139 -3.76 -11.71 -17.06
N GLU A 140 -4.16 -11.81 -18.34
CA GLU A 140 -3.75 -10.87 -19.41
C GLU A 140 -4.12 -9.41 -19.11
N ASP A 141 -5.17 -9.18 -18.30
CA ASP A 141 -5.57 -7.84 -17.85
C ASP A 141 -4.45 -7.05 -17.13
N ALA A 142 -3.43 -7.75 -16.60
CA ALA A 142 -2.28 -7.13 -15.95
C ALA A 142 -1.16 -6.70 -16.92
N LEU A 143 -1.22 -7.12 -18.19
CA LEU A 143 -0.13 -6.96 -19.15
C LEU A 143 0.19 -5.48 -19.43
N GLU A 144 -0.83 -4.64 -19.58
CA GLU A 144 -0.63 -3.20 -19.80
C GLU A 144 0.06 -2.53 -18.60
N SER A 145 -0.26 -2.96 -17.38
CA SER A 145 0.43 -2.46 -16.18
C SER A 145 1.88 -2.92 -16.13
N ALA A 146 2.17 -4.15 -16.55
CA ALA A 146 3.53 -4.68 -16.63
C ALA A 146 4.36 -3.96 -17.71
N LYS A 147 3.78 -3.68 -18.89
CA LYS A 147 4.42 -2.88 -19.94
C LYS A 147 4.74 -1.48 -19.45
N LYS A 148 3.77 -0.83 -18.79
CA LYS A 148 3.94 0.52 -18.25
C LYS A 148 5.01 0.58 -17.16
N LEU A 149 5.09 -0.45 -16.30
CA LEU A 149 6.16 -0.56 -15.31
C LEU A 149 7.53 -0.74 -15.97
N ARG A 150 7.61 -1.60 -17.00
CA ARG A 150 8.85 -1.86 -17.73
C ARG A 150 9.37 -0.64 -18.49
N SER A 151 8.47 0.24 -18.92
CA SER A 151 8.79 1.48 -19.64
C SER A 151 9.12 2.66 -18.73
N GLN A 152 9.09 2.51 -17.40
CA GLN A 152 9.53 3.58 -16.51
C GLN A 152 11.06 3.69 -16.56
N ASP A 153 11.54 4.90 -16.78
CA ASP A 153 12.97 5.19 -16.76
C ASP A 153 13.48 5.34 -15.32
N ASP A 154 14.69 4.83 -15.09
CA ASP A 154 15.47 4.97 -13.85
C ASP A 154 14.68 4.90 -12.53
N LEU A 155 13.87 3.84 -12.36
CA LEU A 155 13.18 3.57 -11.09
C LEU A 155 14.15 3.54 -9.89
N SER A 156 15.42 3.19 -10.11
CA SER A 156 16.47 3.21 -9.09
C SER A 156 16.73 4.60 -8.49
N ALA A 157 16.50 5.68 -9.23
CA ALA A 157 16.72 7.06 -8.77
C ALA A 157 15.93 7.39 -7.49
N PHE A 158 14.77 6.77 -7.28
CA PHE A 158 13.92 7.05 -6.11
C PHE A 158 14.37 6.34 -4.82
N THR A 159 15.44 5.53 -4.87
CA THR A 159 15.90 4.73 -3.73
C THR A 159 16.27 5.60 -2.52
N GLU A 160 17.01 6.70 -2.74
CA GLU A 160 17.44 7.59 -1.65
C GLU A 160 16.27 8.37 -1.06
N LEU A 161 15.32 8.76 -1.91
CA LEU A 161 14.07 9.41 -1.49
C LEU A 161 13.25 8.51 -0.56
N ILE A 162 13.14 7.23 -0.91
CA ILE A 162 12.45 6.23 -0.08
C ILE A 162 13.22 5.99 1.22
N ALA A 163 14.55 5.89 1.15
CA ALA A 163 15.40 5.68 2.32
C ALA A 163 15.30 6.84 3.33
N ALA A 164 15.23 8.08 2.85
CA ALA A 164 15.03 9.27 3.69
C ALA A 164 13.67 9.27 4.41
N HIS A 165 12.65 8.59 3.85
CA HIS A 165 11.30 8.53 4.42
C HIS A 165 11.01 7.23 5.20
N GLU A 166 11.95 6.28 5.21
CA GLU A 166 11.71 4.91 5.71
C GLU A 166 11.41 4.86 7.22
N ALA A 167 12.07 5.70 8.03
CA ALA A 167 11.83 5.79 9.48
C ALA A 167 10.57 6.58 9.87
N GLY A 168 9.75 7.03 8.91
CA GLY A 168 8.43 7.60 9.18
C GLY A 168 8.42 9.06 9.63
N SER A 169 9.53 9.78 9.50
CA SER A 169 9.62 11.22 9.75
C SER A 169 10.70 11.84 8.88
N GLY A 170 10.43 11.91 7.57
CA GLY A 170 11.22 12.73 6.67
C GLY A 170 11.08 14.21 7.05
N MET A 171 12.19 14.89 7.21
CA MET A 171 12.27 16.33 7.38
C MET A 171 12.49 16.98 6.02
N LEU A 172 11.63 17.91 5.66
CA LEU A 172 11.85 18.78 4.51
C LEU A 172 12.79 19.93 4.93
N LEU A 173 13.97 19.97 4.33
CA LEU A 173 14.93 21.05 4.49
C LEU A 173 14.90 21.92 3.23
N VAL A 174 14.77 23.23 3.42
CA VAL A 174 14.72 24.20 2.33
C VAL A 174 15.90 25.18 2.49
N PRO A 175 17.06 24.87 1.89
CA PRO A 175 18.25 25.72 2.06
C PRO A 175 18.00 27.15 1.59
N GLY A 176 18.48 28.12 2.35
CA GLY A 176 18.38 29.54 1.98
C GLY A 176 17.01 30.18 2.20
N LEU A 177 16.04 29.47 2.77
CA LEU A 177 14.72 30.01 3.12
C LEU A 177 14.83 31.23 4.06
N GLU A 178 15.73 31.14 5.05
CA GLU A 178 16.04 32.21 6.02
C GLU A 178 16.61 33.49 5.36
N LEU A 179 17.14 33.38 4.14
CA LEU A 179 17.81 34.46 3.41
C LEU A 179 16.90 35.13 2.37
N GLY A 180 15.62 34.75 2.32
CA GLY A 180 14.67 35.26 1.32
C GLY A 180 15.02 34.91 -0.12
N ARG A 181 15.90 33.92 -0.33
CA ARG A 181 16.25 33.41 -1.66
C ARG A 181 15.24 32.36 -2.09
N VAL A 182 14.91 32.35 -3.37
CA VAL A 182 14.17 31.23 -3.97
C VAL A 182 15.14 30.05 -4.07
N PRO A 183 14.93 28.96 -3.33
CA PRO A 183 15.77 27.77 -3.47
C PRO A 183 15.56 27.17 -4.87
N GLU A 184 16.55 26.48 -5.41
CA GLU A 184 16.34 25.65 -6.61
C GLU A 184 15.91 24.23 -6.23
N GLU A 185 16.29 23.81 -5.01
CA GLU A 185 16.06 22.46 -4.51
C GLU A 185 15.57 22.48 -3.05
N ALA A 186 14.75 21.49 -2.71
CA ALA A 186 14.43 21.11 -1.34
C ALA A 186 15.01 19.72 -1.07
N TRP A 187 15.28 19.42 0.19
CA TRP A 187 15.94 18.18 0.59
C TRP A 187 15.00 17.41 1.51
N LEU A 188 14.68 16.17 1.15
CA LEU A 188 14.03 15.23 2.06
C LEU A 188 15.13 14.49 2.81
N ALA A 189 15.25 14.79 4.09
CA ALA A 189 16.24 14.20 4.98
C ALA A 189 15.58 13.33 6.04
N GLY A 190 16.21 12.24 6.42
CA GLY A 190 15.73 11.41 7.51
C GLY A 190 16.78 10.40 7.94
N VAL A 191 16.32 9.39 8.65
CA VAL A 191 17.16 8.29 9.11
C VAL A 191 16.63 7.03 8.44
N ASN A 192 17.51 6.25 7.81
CA ASN A 192 17.11 4.98 7.23
C ASN A 192 16.92 3.91 8.33
N ALA A 193 16.46 2.71 7.96
CA ALA A 193 16.25 1.62 8.91
C ALA A 193 17.52 1.18 9.67
N GLY A 194 18.71 1.48 9.14
CA GLY A 194 20.00 1.21 9.78
C GLY A 194 20.47 2.28 10.76
N GLY A 195 19.69 3.34 10.99
CA GLY A 195 20.08 4.45 11.87
C GLY A 195 21.02 5.47 11.20
N VAL A 196 21.22 5.38 9.89
CA VAL A 196 22.11 6.29 9.14
C VAL A 196 21.29 7.45 8.57
N THR A 197 21.79 8.67 8.71
CA THR A 197 21.19 9.84 8.08
C THR A 197 21.29 9.75 6.56
N VAL A 198 20.16 9.93 5.88
CA VAL A 198 20.07 9.96 4.42
C VAL A 198 19.33 11.23 4.01
N ALA A 199 19.74 11.84 2.91
CA ALA A 199 19.01 12.96 2.33
C ALA A 199 19.00 12.83 0.81
N ALA A 200 17.90 13.22 0.19
CA ALA A 200 17.73 13.28 -1.25
C ALA A 200 17.21 14.67 -1.63
N SER A 201 17.80 15.29 -2.65
CA SER A 201 17.32 16.56 -3.18
C SER A 201 16.18 16.35 -4.18
N VAL A 202 15.28 17.33 -4.23
CA VAL A 202 14.18 17.43 -5.19
C VAL A 202 14.13 18.84 -5.73
N GLY A 203 13.98 18.98 -7.04
CA GLY A 203 13.76 20.29 -7.66
C GLY A 203 12.43 20.89 -7.20
N ILE A 204 12.43 22.19 -6.90
CA ILE A 204 11.19 22.89 -6.49
C ILE A 204 10.49 23.60 -7.66
N GLY A 205 11.05 23.46 -8.87
CA GLY A 205 10.47 23.99 -10.09
C GLY A 205 9.13 23.33 -10.40
N GLU A 206 8.26 24.06 -11.10
CA GLU A 206 6.98 23.50 -11.57
C GLU A 206 7.19 22.31 -12.50
N THR A 207 8.19 22.37 -13.38
CA THR A 207 8.54 21.26 -14.29
C THR A 207 8.97 20.02 -13.51
N ASP A 208 9.80 20.17 -12.47
CA ASP A 208 10.25 19.06 -11.64
C ASP A 208 9.08 18.46 -10.86
N ALA A 209 8.26 19.32 -10.23
CA ALA A 209 7.08 18.88 -9.50
C ALA A 209 6.05 18.18 -10.41
N ALA A 210 5.86 18.66 -11.64
CA ALA A 210 5.00 18.02 -12.63
C ALA A 210 5.53 16.64 -13.01
N ALA A 211 6.84 16.51 -13.27
CA ALA A 211 7.46 15.22 -13.57
C ALA A 211 7.30 14.21 -12.42
N LEU A 212 7.50 14.64 -11.17
CA LEU A 212 7.28 13.78 -10.00
C LEU A 212 5.80 13.38 -9.84
N ALA A 213 4.86 14.28 -10.13
CA ALA A 213 3.43 13.99 -10.08
C ALA A 213 3.01 12.99 -11.17
N ASP A 214 3.53 13.11 -12.38
CA ASP A 214 3.28 12.18 -13.48
C ASP A 214 3.77 10.76 -13.15
N VAL A 215 5.00 10.64 -12.64
CA VAL A 215 5.53 9.34 -12.17
C VAL A 215 4.69 8.80 -11.01
N THR A 216 4.26 9.65 -10.08
CA THR A 216 3.37 9.25 -8.97
C THR A 216 2.06 8.66 -9.50
N ALA A 217 1.44 9.32 -10.48
CA ALA A 217 0.21 8.86 -11.13
C ALA A 217 0.42 7.51 -11.84
N ASP A 218 1.54 7.36 -12.52
CA ASP A 218 1.93 6.13 -13.22
C ASP A 218 2.08 4.95 -12.25
N LEU A 219 2.87 5.12 -11.19
CA LEU A 219 3.09 4.08 -10.18
C LEU A 219 1.80 3.70 -9.44
N SER A 220 0.97 4.69 -9.07
CA SER A 220 -0.36 4.46 -8.51
C SER A 220 -1.27 3.68 -9.47
N SER A 221 -1.25 4.02 -10.76
CA SER A 221 -2.04 3.35 -11.79
C SER A 221 -1.60 1.89 -11.99
N ILE A 222 -0.28 1.64 -12.06
CA ILE A 222 0.30 0.30 -12.19
C ILE A 222 -0.10 -0.59 -11.00
N ALA A 223 0.07 -0.09 -9.77
CA ALA A 223 -0.29 -0.84 -8.57
C ALA A 223 -1.78 -1.21 -8.56
N ARG A 224 -2.64 -0.27 -8.98
CA ARG A 224 -4.09 -0.49 -9.11
C ARG A 224 -4.44 -1.50 -10.20
N GLY A 225 -3.69 -1.51 -11.30
CA GLY A 225 -3.87 -2.46 -12.40
C GLY A 225 -3.53 -3.89 -11.99
N PHE A 226 -2.39 -4.11 -11.33
CA PHE A 226 -2.03 -5.43 -10.80
C PHE A 226 -3.04 -5.96 -9.78
N LEU A 227 -3.43 -5.13 -8.81
CA LEU A 227 -4.40 -5.54 -7.79
C LEU A 227 -5.82 -5.70 -8.38
N GLY A 228 -6.16 -4.91 -9.39
CA GLY A 228 -7.40 -5.04 -10.16
C GLY A 228 -7.49 -6.36 -10.91
N ALA A 229 -6.42 -6.76 -11.62
CA ALA A 229 -6.34 -8.05 -12.31
C ALA A 229 -6.47 -9.24 -11.32
N TYR A 230 -5.86 -9.13 -10.13
CA TYR A 230 -6.04 -10.12 -9.07
C TYR A 230 -7.52 -10.25 -8.65
N LEU A 231 -8.20 -9.13 -8.39
CA LEU A 231 -9.61 -9.11 -8.02
C LEU A 231 -10.51 -9.66 -9.14
N GLY A 232 -10.22 -9.34 -10.40
CA GLY A 232 -10.91 -9.87 -11.57
C GLY A 232 -10.83 -11.39 -11.67
N ASN A 233 -9.64 -11.95 -11.47
CA ASN A 233 -9.42 -13.40 -11.46
C ASN A 233 -10.20 -14.10 -10.34
N ARG A 234 -10.15 -13.56 -9.10
CA ARG A 234 -10.85 -14.16 -7.95
C ARG A 234 -12.37 -14.13 -8.09
N ARG A 235 -12.94 -13.03 -8.60
CA ARG A 235 -14.39 -12.90 -8.84
C ARG A 235 -14.90 -13.78 -9.98
N SER A 236 -14.04 -14.11 -10.94
CA SER A 236 -14.40 -14.99 -12.06
C SER A 236 -14.32 -16.46 -11.68
N ALA A 237 -13.37 -16.82 -10.81
CA ALA A 237 -13.28 -18.17 -10.24
C ALA A 237 -14.51 -18.52 -9.39
N GLY A 238 -14.96 -17.62 -8.52
CA GLY A 238 -16.15 -17.85 -7.67
C GLY A 238 -17.51 -17.79 -8.38
N ARG A 239 -17.55 -17.54 -9.69
CA ARG A 239 -18.79 -17.57 -10.51
C ARG A 239 -18.94 -18.87 -11.33
N ARG A 240 -17.94 -19.76 -11.29
CA ARG A 240 -17.92 -21.03 -12.01
C ARG A 240 -18.24 -22.24 -11.12
N GLU A 241 -18.63 -22.00 -9.87
CA GLU A 241 -19.20 -22.98 -8.93
C GLU A 241 -20.71 -22.74 -8.80
#